data_AF-A0A3L7WGJ0-F1
#
_entry.id   AF-A0A3L7WGJ0-F1
#
_cell.length_a   1.000
_cell.length_b   1.000
_cell.length_c   1.000
_cell.angle_alpha   90.00
_cell.angle_beta   90.00
_cell.angle_gamma   90.00
#
_symmetry.space_group_name_H-M   'P 1'
#
loop_
_entity.id
_entity.type
_entity.pdbx_description
1 polymer ?
#
loop_
_entity_poly.entity_id
_entity_poly.type
_entity_poly.pdbx_seq_one_letter_code
_entity_poly.pdbx_strand_id
1 'polypeptide(L)' 'MQVEPDEARRNALFQELLGVHKAAPMVIGVVGEIVAPQIASNVFGNTIAGYIADDTLRDYGLISPQQFYLGRA' A
#
# COMPACT_ATOMS: atom_id res chain seq x y z
N MET A 1 25.71 -3.27 15.20
CA MET A 1 24.61 -4.00 15.88
C MET A 1 23.31 -3.36 15.40
N GLN A 2 22.70 -3.92 14.36
CA GLN A 2 21.42 -3.43 13.84
C GLN A 2 20.33 -4.02 14.73
N VAL A 3 19.71 -3.18 15.54
CA VAL A 3 18.53 -3.54 16.33
C VAL A 3 17.34 -3.42 15.38
N GLU A 4 16.58 -4.49 15.22
CA GLU A 4 15.31 -4.43 14.50
C GLU A 4 14.42 -3.35 15.15
N PRO A 5 13.75 -2.50 14.35
CA PRO A 5 12.94 -1.42 14.91
C PRO A 5 11.77 -1.98 15.72
N ASP A 6 11.57 -1.45 16.94
CA ASP A 6 10.40 -1.77 17.77
C ASP A 6 9.14 -1.24 17.10
N GLU A 7 8.33 -2.16 16.57
CA GLU A 7 7.11 -1.83 15.83
C GLU A 7 6.07 -1.12 16.70
N ALA A 8 5.90 -1.57 17.95
CA ALA A 8 4.93 -0.98 18.86
C ALA A 8 5.32 0.46 19.19
N ARG A 9 6.62 0.68 19.46
CA ARG A 9 7.15 2.03 19.70
C ARG A 9 7.02 2.92 18.47
N ARG A 10 7.34 2.41 17.28
CA ARG A 10 7.18 3.14 16.00
C ARG A 10 5.72 3.57 15.80
N ASN A 11 4.78 2.64 15.95
CA ASN A 11 3.36 2.92 15.73
C ASN A 11 2.84 3.96 16.73
N ALA A 12 3.24 3.88 18.01
CA ALA A 12 2.87 4.89 19.01
C ALA A 12 3.37 6.29 18.64
N LEU A 13 4.64 6.42 18.23
CA LEU A 13 5.21 7.69 17.80
C LEU A 13 4.51 8.26 16.56
N PHE A 14 4.15 7.42 15.58
CA PHE A 14 3.39 7.88 14.41
C PHE A 14 1.99 8.40 14.80
N GLN A 15 1.31 7.77 15.75
CA GLN A 15 0.03 8.27 16.24
C GLN A 15 0.18 9.64 16.94
N GLU A 16 1.24 9.84 17.72
CA GLU A 16 1.55 11.14 18.32
C GLU A 16 1.76 12.22 17.24
N LEU A 17 2.52 11.90 16.17
CA LEU A 17 2.76 12.81 15.05
C LEU A 17 1.47 13.18 14.33
N LEU A 18 0.60 12.21 14.04
CA LEU A 18 -0.72 12.47 13.46
C LEU A 18 -1.58 13.37 14.36
N GLY A 19 -1.47 13.21 15.69
CA GLY A 19 -2.12 14.09 16.66
C GLY A 19 -1.66 15.55 16.55
N VAL A 20 -0.36 15.79 16.38
CA VAL A 20 0.19 17.14 16.15
C VAL A 20 -0.38 17.75 14.87
N HIS A 21 -0.32 17.01 13.75
CA HIS A 21 -0.85 17.48 12.46
C HIS A 21 -2.36 17.75 12.50
N LYS A 22 -3.12 17.02 13.32
CA LYS A 22 -4.54 17.28 13.53
C LYS A 22 -4.80 18.59 14.29
N ALA A 23 -3.99 18.90 15.30
CA ALA A 23 -4.15 20.09 16.12
C ALA A 23 -3.64 21.36 15.41
N ALA A 24 -2.57 21.25 14.64
CA ALA A 24 -1.99 22.31 13.83
C ALA A 24 -1.74 21.79 12.40
N PRO A 25 -2.74 21.90 11.50
CA PRO A 25 -2.62 21.41 10.14
C PRO A 25 -1.50 22.10 9.38
N MET A 26 -0.40 21.37 9.15
CA MET A 26 0.71 21.83 8.29
C MET A 26 0.35 21.74 6.80
N VAL A 27 -0.58 20.85 6.46
CA VAL A 27 -1.11 20.64 5.11
C VAL A 27 -2.61 20.43 5.23
N ILE A 28 -3.38 21.10 4.38
CA ILE A 28 -4.84 20.94 4.29
C ILE A 28 -5.15 20.26 2.96
N GLY A 29 -5.39 18.95 3.02
CA GLY A 29 -5.88 18.19 1.88
C GLY A 29 -7.37 18.45 1.64
N VAL A 30 -7.78 18.44 0.37
CA VAL A 30 -9.18 18.63 -0.03
C VAL A 30 -9.85 17.34 -0.53
N VAL A 31 -9.05 16.39 -1.02
CA VAL A 31 -9.47 15.06 -1.53
C VAL A 31 -8.38 14.05 -1.15
N GLY A 32 -8.74 12.77 -1.03
CA GLY A 32 -7.80 11.66 -0.88
C GLY A 32 -7.25 11.16 -2.22
N GLU A 33 -6.60 9.99 -2.20
CA GLU A 33 -6.12 9.33 -3.41
C GLU A 33 -7.27 8.91 -4.34
N ILE A 34 -7.02 8.99 -5.65
CA ILE A 34 -7.93 8.50 -6.67
C ILE A 34 -7.80 6.97 -6.74
N VAL A 35 -8.93 6.27 -6.88
CA VAL A 35 -8.90 4.82 -7.09
C VAL A 35 -8.13 4.50 -8.38
N ALA A 36 -7.10 3.66 -8.27
CA ALA A 36 -6.31 3.14 -9.38
C ALA A 36 -6.67 1.67 -9.64
N PRO A 37 -7.73 1.37 -10.42
CA PRO A 37 -8.17 0.00 -10.63
C PRO A 37 -7.19 -0.75 -11.52
N GLN A 38 -6.90 -1.99 -11.13
CA GLN A 38 -6.18 -2.93 -11.98
C GLN A 38 -7.18 -3.87 -12.67
N ILE A 39 -7.04 -4.02 -13.98
CA ILE A 39 -7.91 -4.88 -14.79
C ILE A 39 -7.06 -6.02 -15.32
N ALA A 40 -7.51 -7.25 -15.09
CA ALA A 40 -6.88 -8.46 -15.58
C ALA A 40 -7.82 -9.23 -16.49
N SER A 41 -7.25 -9.94 -17.46
CA SER A 41 -8.01 -10.86 -18.31
C SER A 41 -8.53 -12.05 -17.49
N ASN A 42 -9.68 -12.60 -17.86
CA ASN A 42 -10.24 -13.79 -17.20
C ASN A 42 -9.32 -15.02 -17.30
N VAL A 43 -8.43 -15.06 -18.31
CA VAL A 43 -7.44 -16.13 -18.46
C VAL A 43 -6.15 -15.85 -17.69
N PHE A 44 -6.00 -14.68 -17.07
CA PHE A 44 -4.81 -14.32 -16.31
C PHE A 44 -4.99 -14.72 -14.85
N GLY A 45 -4.40 -15.87 -14.51
CA GLY A 45 -4.55 -16.51 -13.22
C GLY A 45 -3.63 -15.92 -12.15
N ASN A 46 -4.02 -16.18 -10.89
CA ASN A 46 -3.30 -15.76 -9.69
C ASN A 46 -3.21 -14.24 -9.48
N THR A 47 -4.21 -13.50 -9.96
CA THR A 47 -4.43 -12.11 -9.58
C THR A 47 -5.14 -12.04 -8.24
N ILE A 48 -4.70 -11.14 -7.36
CA ILE A 48 -5.22 -10.99 -6.00
C ILE A 48 -6.08 -9.73 -5.95
N ALA A 49 -7.35 -9.89 -5.56
CA ALA A 49 -8.25 -8.76 -5.38
C ALA A 49 -7.94 -7.96 -4.10
N GLY A 50 -8.27 -6.66 -4.11
CA GLY A 50 -8.16 -5.79 -2.94
C GLY A 50 -6.73 -5.34 -2.62
N TYR A 51 -5.79 -5.55 -3.54
CA TYR A 51 -4.43 -5.10 -3.35
C TYR A 51 -4.26 -3.60 -3.64
N ILE A 52 -3.43 -2.95 -2.84
CA ILE A 52 -3.18 -1.50 -2.91
C ILE A 52 -2.16 -1.26 -4.04
N ALA A 53 -2.46 -0.33 -4.94
CA ALA A 53 -1.58 0.04 -6.03
C ALA A 53 -0.32 0.78 -5.55
N ASP A 54 -0.44 1.50 -4.43
CA ASP A 54 0.64 2.24 -3.79
C ASP A 54 1.38 1.37 -2.75
N ASP A 55 2.53 0.84 -3.16
CA ASP A 55 3.50 0.17 -2.30
C ASP A 55 4.86 0.87 -2.47
N THR A 56 5.35 1.45 -1.38
CA THR A 56 6.69 2.09 -1.30
C THR A 56 7.86 1.20 -1.75
N LEU A 57 7.64 -0.12 -1.86
CA LEU A 57 8.66 -1.10 -2.24
C LEU A 57 8.46 -1.69 -3.65
N ARG A 58 7.25 -1.63 -4.23
CA ARG A 58 6.93 -2.31 -5.51
C ARG A 58 5.94 -1.50 -6.36
N ASP A 59 6.48 -0.88 -7.39
CA ASP A 59 5.94 0.25 -8.14
C ASP A 59 4.70 -0.03 -9.04
N TYR A 60 4.03 -1.19 -8.92
CA TYR A 60 2.92 -1.53 -9.83
C TYR A 60 1.78 -2.35 -9.21
N GLY A 61 1.70 -2.51 -7.89
CA GLY A 61 0.63 -3.29 -7.24
C GLY A 61 0.53 -4.77 -7.68
N LEU A 62 1.48 -5.26 -8.47
CA LEU A 62 1.59 -6.64 -8.91
C LEU A 62 2.57 -7.34 -7.97
N ILE A 63 2.07 -7.85 -6.85
CA ILE A 63 2.94 -8.63 -5.95
C ILE A 63 3.30 -9.94 -6.63
N SER A 64 4.59 -10.26 -6.57
CA SER A 64 5.13 -11.56 -6.97
C SER A 64 4.71 -11.95 -8.39
N PRO A 65 4.97 -11.14 -9.43
CA PRO A 65 4.53 -11.45 -10.79
C PRO A 65 5.02 -12.81 -11.30
N GLN A 66 6.06 -13.37 -10.66
CA GLN A 66 6.53 -14.74 -10.87
C GLN A 66 5.47 -15.82 -10.63
N GLN A 67 4.40 -15.51 -9.88
CA GLN A 67 3.31 -16.43 -9.57
C GLN A 67 2.18 -16.42 -10.60
N PHE A 68 2.18 -15.46 -11.53
CA PHE A 68 1.14 -15.33 -12.53
C PHE A 68 1.25 -16.40 -13.60
N TYR A 69 0.10 -16.77 -14.18
CA TYR A 69 0.04 -17.74 -15.26
C TYR A 69 -1.12 -17.44 -16.20
N LEU A 70 -1.05 -18.01 -17.41
CA LEU A 70 -2.16 -18.01 -18.35
C LEU A 70 -2.93 -19.34 -18.20
N GLY A 71 -4.20 -19.24 -17.83
CA GLY A 71 -5.14 -20.35 -17.86
C GLY A 71 -5.51 -20.72 -19.30
N ARG A 72 -6.17 -21.87 -19.47
CA ARG A 72 -6.81 -22.18 -20.76
C ARG A 72 -8.04 -21.28 -20.94
N ALA A 73 -8.17 -20.74 -22.14
CA ALA A 73 -9.35 -19.99 -22.58
C ALA A 73 -10.58 -20.88 -22.72
#